data_AF-A0A540LMU8-F1
#
_entry.id   AF-A0A540LMU8-F1
#
_cell.length_a   1.000
_cell.length_b   1.000
_cell.length_c   1.000
_cell.angle_alpha   90.00
_cell.angle_beta   90.00
_cell.angle_gamma   90.00
#
_symmetry.space_group_name_H-M   'P 1'
#
loop_
_entity.id
_entity.type
_entity.pdbx_description
1 polymer ?
#
loop_
_entity_poly.entity_id
_entity_poly.type
_entity_poly.pdbx_seq_one_letter_code
_entity_poly.pdbx_strand_id
1 'polypeptide(L)'
;MLPADVANRQACRHAIYNGACNLTLPMKDLWLAIYILDAVLVFFIIPFAMFYYEGDQDKSVGKRIGSALLWVGVTAIVCALVLGILYGLVGKVDFTIRHLSSSTASFPSSFDFSSNNECINGAKMCSAYLTSDTSEKTWTMRTTFPEYVVALATIVGSVLFTIFGGIGIACLPLGLIFSFIRRPKAVITRSQYIKEATELGKKAKELKKAADALHQEERGGSKGRKWRKNVKAVEKELLQLEEDVKLLEEVYPQGEKAETAWAMTILGYLAKLVLGILGLIVSVAWIAHIVIYLLISPPFSPFLNEVFIKLDDVWGLLGTVAFAFFCFYLLLAVIAGAMMLGMKLVFITIHPMKWGATLMNSFLFNVGLILLSSISVIQFCSTAFAYYAQATAAQEIFGHTLQSLRGIRYLYKYNVFQIAFVALAGLTFVYYAAFFDFFCRHIELLRDDKDKLYDDLDSVHFADLDPYVSQ
;
A
#
# COMPACT_ATOMS: atom_id res chain seq x y z
N MET A 1 -11.02 9.99 7.37
CA MET A 1 -11.02 10.86 8.57
C MET A 1 -10.15 12.09 8.41
N LEU A 2 -8.92 11.97 7.90
CA LEU A 2 -8.02 13.11 7.72
C LEU A 2 -8.61 14.31 6.93
N PRO A 3 -9.40 14.12 5.85
CA PRO A 3 -10.05 15.26 5.19
C PRO A 3 -11.12 15.93 6.07
N ALA A 4 -11.82 15.15 6.91
CA ALA A 4 -12.80 15.69 7.86
C ALA A 4 -12.12 16.46 9.00
N ASP A 5 -10.93 16.03 9.44
CA ASP A 5 -10.12 16.74 10.45
C ASP A 5 -9.66 18.11 9.93
N VAL A 6 -9.23 18.19 8.67
CA VAL A 6 -8.91 19.45 7.99
C VAL A 6 -10.13 20.37 7.91
N ALA A 7 -11.28 19.85 7.50
CA ALA A 7 -12.53 20.62 7.45
C ALA A 7 -12.98 21.10 8.85
N ASN A 8 -12.81 20.26 9.88
CA ASN A 8 -13.17 20.57 11.27
C ASN A 8 -12.34 21.74 11.82
N ARG A 9 -11.05 21.82 11.48
CA ARG A 9 -10.20 22.97 11.81
C ARG A 9 -10.71 24.27 11.16
N GLN A 10 -11.15 24.22 9.91
CA GLN A 10 -11.61 25.42 9.19
C GLN A 10 -12.86 26.04 9.78
N ALA A 11 -13.78 25.20 10.28
CA ALA A 11 -14.95 25.66 11.02
C ALA A 11 -14.56 26.52 12.25
N CYS A 12 -13.40 26.24 12.85
CA CYS A 12 -12.86 27.01 13.98
C CYS A 12 -12.14 28.31 13.59
N ARG A 13 -11.66 28.45 12.34
CA ARG A 13 -10.83 29.60 11.92
C ARG A 13 -11.60 30.92 11.87
N HIS A 14 -12.93 30.86 11.71
CA HIS A 14 -13.82 32.03 11.59
C HIS A 14 -14.72 32.23 12.82
N ALA A 15 -14.47 31.50 13.91
CA ALA A 15 -15.28 31.58 15.12
C ALA A 15 -14.89 32.80 15.98
N ILE A 16 -15.79 33.77 16.10
CA ILE A 16 -15.63 34.97 16.96
C ILE A 16 -15.84 34.63 18.45
N TYR A 17 -16.45 33.48 18.76
CA TYR A 17 -16.78 33.04 20.12
C TYR A 17 -16.18 31.65 20.41
N ASN A 18 -15.44 31.52 21.52
CA ASN A 18 -14.78 30.28 21.95
C ASN A 18 -15.73 29.07 22.05
N GLY A 19 -17.03 29.30 22.26
CA GLY A 19 -18.05 28.24 22.30
C GLY A 19 -18.37 27.61 20.94
N ALA A 20 -18.14 28.30 19.81
CA ALA A 20 -18.40 27.74 18.48
C ALA A 20 -17.38 26.64 18.10
N CYS A 21 -16.15 26.72 18.62
CA CYS A 21 -15.18 25.62 18.50
C CYS A 21 -15.55 24.39 19.36
N ASN A 22 -16.37 24.55 20.40
CA ASN A 22 -16.80 23.44 21.24
C ASN A 22 -17.88 22.56 20.59
N LEU A 23 -18.46 23.00 19.47
CA LEU A 23 -19.39 22.23 18.63
C LEU A 23 -18.67 21.39 17.56
N THR A 24 -17.33 21.47 17.50
CA THR A 24 -16.54 20.68 16.56
C THR A 24 -16.43 19.22 17.02
N LEU A 25 -16.27 18.32 16.07
CA LEU A 25 -16.14 16.90 16.38
C LEU A 25 -14.84 16.66 17.18
N PRO A 26 -14.85 15.83 18.24
CA PRO A 26 -13.66 15.49 19.02
C PRO A 26 -12.73 14.57 18.21
N MET A 27 -12.00 15.16 17.25
CA MET A 27 -11.22 14.40 16.26
C MET A 27 -10.10 13.58 16.89
N LYS A 28 -9.48 14.06 17.99
CA LYS A 28 -8.42 13.32 18.70
C LYS A 28 -8.94 11.99 19.27
N ASP A 29 -10.09 12.02 19.93
CA ASP A 29 -10.72 10.83 20.50
C ASP A 29 -11.23 9.88 19.42
N LEU A 30 -11.79 10.43 18.34
CA LEU A 30 -12.24 9.65 17.18
C LEU A 30 -11.08 8.94 16.47
N TRP A 31 -9.95 9.61 16.29
CA TRP A 31 -8.74 9.00 15.73
C TRP A 31 -8.21 7.88 16.63
N LEU A 32 -8.10 8.15 17.95
CA LEU A 32 -7.67 7.13 18.92
C LEU A 32 -8.62 5.92 18.94
N ALA A 33 -9.93 6.14 18.88
CA ALA A 33 -10.92 5.06 18.85
C ALA A 33 -10.75 4.16 17.61
N ILE A 34 -10.55 4.74 16.43
CA ILE A 34 -10.31 3.97 15.21
C ILE A 34 -8.98 3.24 15.24
N TYR A 35 -7.92 3.85 15.78
CA TYR A 35 -6.64 3.16 15.91
C TYR A 35 -6.67 2.01 16.92
N ILE A 36 -7.43 2.16 18.01
CA ILE A 36 -7.67 1.07 18.96
C ILE A 36 -8.46 -0.04 18.27
N LEU A 37 -9.51 0.31 17.52
CA LEU A 37 -10.31 -0.66 16.75
C LEU A 37 -9.44 -1.41 15.73
N ASP A 38 -8.58 -0.71 15.00
CA ASP A 38 -7.66 -1.31 14.02
C ASP A 38 -6.65 -2.23 14.70
N ALA A 39 -6.07 -1.81 15.83
CA ALA A 39 -5.20 -2.67 16.64
C ALA A 39 -5.93 -3.92 17.14
N VAL A 40 -7.18 -3.80 17.61
CA VAL A 40 -8.00 -4.95 18.01
C VAL A 40 -8.25 -5.88 16.82
N LEU A 41 -8.55 -5.31 15.65
CA LEU A 41 -8.84 -6.08 14.46
C LEU A 41 -7.60 -6.86 13.99
N VAL A 42 -6.44 -6.22 13.92
CA VAL A 42 -5.17 -6.82 13.49
C VAL A 42 -4.64 -7.84 14.50
N PHE A 43 -4.67 -7.55 15.80
CA PHE A 43 -4.02 -8.41 16.81
C PHE A 43 -4.94 -9.47 17.42
N PHE A 44 -6.26 -9.33 17.31
CA PHE A 44 -7.21 -10.27 17.91
C PHE A 44 -8.18 -10.88 16.88
N ILE A 45 -8.87 -10.06 16.09
CA ILE A 45 -9.94 -10.57 15.19
C ILE A 45 -9.35 -11.36 14.02
N ILE A 46 -8.32 -10.85 13.35
CA ILE A 46 -7.70 -11.54 12.21
C ILE A 46 -7.01 -12.83 12.70
N PRO A 47 -6.18 -12.86 13.77
CA PRO A 47 -5.62 -14.10 14.30
C PRO A 47 -6.69 -15.10 14.73
N PHE A 48 -7.78 -14.63 15.35
CA PHE A 48 -8.92 -15.49 15.66
C PHE A 48 -9.50 -16.13 14.41
N ALA A 49 -9.75 -15.34 13.37
CA ALA A 49 -10.28 -15.84 12.10
C ALA A 49 -9.29 -16.80 11.42
N MET A 50 -7.98 -16.50 11.43
CA MET A 50 -6.94 -17.41 10.90
C MET A 50 -6.97 -18.76 11.62
N PHE A 51 -6.90 -18.79 12.96
CA PHE A 51 -6.95 -20.04 13.73
C PHE A 51 -8.29 -20.75 13.60
N TYR A 52 -9.38 -20.01 13.45
CA TYR A 52 -10.68 -20.60 13.14
C TYR A 52 -10.61 -21.29 11.78
N TYR A 53 -10.16 -20.63 10.71
CA TYR A 53 -10.10 -21.23 9.36
C TYR A 53 -9.08 -22.37 9.23
N GLU A 54 -7.98 -22.36 9.98
CA GLU A 54 -7.03 -23.48 10.09
C GLU A 54 -7.56 -24.66 10.93
N GLY A 55 -8.58 -24.41 11.76
CA GLY A 55 -9.22 -25.44 12.55
C GLY A 55 -9.80 -26.55 11.68
N ASP A 56 -9.45 -27.78 12.02
CA ASP A 56 -9.86 -29.01 11.34
C ASP A 56 -11.38 -29.03 11.09
N GLN A 57 -11.78 -29.22 9.82
CA GLN A 57 -13.18 -29.18 9.38
C GLN A 57 -14.01 -30.30 10.03
N ASP A 58 -13.35 -31.36 10.48
CA ASP A 58 -13.96 -32.53 11.11
C ASP A 58 -14.44 -32.28 12.56
N LYS A 59 -14.12 -31.11 13.14
CA LYS A 59 -14.52 -30.74 14.51
C LYS A 59 -15.83 -29.96 14.52
N SER A 60 -16.65 -30.19 15.56
CA SER A 60 -17.85 -29.37 15.79
C SER A 60 -17.51 -27.89 15.94
N VAL A 61 -18.41 -27.02 15.47
CA VAL A 61 -18.21 -25.55 15.46
C VAL A 61 -17.81 -25.02 16.84
N GLY A 62 -18.42 -25.51 17.91
CA GLY A 62 -18.08 -25.11 19.28
C GLY A 62 -16.65 -25.49 19.70
N LYS A 63 -16.17 -26.69 19.35
CA LYS A 63 -14.78 -27.10 19.63
C LYS A 63 -13.78 -26.29 18.81
N ARG A 64 -14.14 -25.92 17.58
CA ARG A 64 -13.33 -25.07 16.69
C ARG A 64 -13.18 -23.66 17.25
N ILE A 65 -14.27 -23.04 17.69
CA ILE A 65 -14.26 -21.71 18.33
C ILE A 65 -13.46 -21.77 19.63
N GLY A 66 -13.68 -22.78 20.48
CA GLY A 66 -12.95 -22.92 21.75
C GLY A 66 -11.44 -23.08 21.54
N SER A 67 -11.03 -23.89 20.55
CA SER A 67 -9.62 -24.03 20.19
C SER A 67 -9.02 -22.72 19.65
N ALA A 68 -9.74 -22.00 18.78
CA ALA A 68 -9.27 -20.74 18.24
C ALA A 68 -9.13 -19.67 19.34
N LEU A 69 -10.11 -19.54 20.25
CA LEU A 69 -10.05 -18.62 21.38
C LEU A 69 -8.89 -18.91 22.32
N LEU A 70 -8.55 -20.18 22.55
CA LEU A 70 -7.41 -20.56 23.38
C LEU A 70 -6.09 -20.08 22.74
N TRP A 71 -5.90 -20.34 21.44
CA TRP A 71 -4.70 -19.87 20.73
C TRP A 71 -4.61 -18.34 20.71
N VAL A 72 -5.72 -17.65 20.45
CA VAL A 72 -5.76 -16.18 20.51
C VAL A 72 -5.43 -15.67 21.90
N GLY A 73 -5.98 -16.28 22.95
CA GLY A 73 -5.69 -15.93 24.34
C GLY A 73 -4.21 -16.08 24.68
N VAL A 74 -3.58 -17.18 24.27
CA VAL A 74 -2.14 -17.38 24.44
C VAL A 74 -1.34 -16.32 23.69
N THR A 75 -1.66 -16.05 22.41
CA THR A 75 -0.97 -15.01 21.64
C THR A 75 -1.16 -13.61 22.23
N ALA A 76 -2.36 -13.31 22.75
CA ALA A 76 -2.67 -12.04 23.38
C ALA A 76 -1.85 -11.83 24.67
N ILE A 77 -1.71 -12.86 25.51
CA ILE A 77 -0.90 -12.79 26.73
C ILE A 77 0.57 -12.53 26.37
N VAL A 78 1.10 -13.24 25.38
CA VAL A 78 2.48 -13.03 24.91
C VAL A 78 2.66 -11.61 24.37
N CYS A 79 1.77 -11.14 23.51
CA CYS A 79 1.79 -9.78 22.97
C CYS A 79 1.68 -8.73 24.08
N ALA A 80 0.79 -8.91 25.06
CA ALA A 80 0.62 -7.98 26.18
C ALA A 80 1.86 -7.92 27.07
N LEU A 81 2.50 -9.06 27.36
CA LEU A 81 3.75 -9.10 28.12
C LEU A 81 4.88 -8.38 27.39
N VAL A 82 5.05 -8.64 26.09
CA VAL A 82 6.08 -7.99 25.27
C VAL A 82 5.83 -6.48 25.20
N LEU A 83 4.60 -6.05 24.91
CA LEU A 83 4.24 -4.62 24.85
C LEU A 83 4.38 -3.94 26.21
N GLY A 84 4.03 -4.61 27.31
CA GLY A 84 4.17 -4.08 28.67
C GLY A 84 5.63 -3.86 29.07
N ILE A 85 6.51 -4.81 28.76
CA ILE A 85 7.96 -4.67 29.01
C ILE A 85 8.53 -3.53 28.15
N LEU A 86 8.20 -3.49 26.87
CA LEU A 86 8.65 -2.44 25.95
C LEU A 86 8.17 -1.04 26.39
N TYR A 87 6.92 -0.92 26.83
CA TYR A 87 6.36 0.33 27.36
C TYR A 87 7.07 0.77 28.66
N GLY A 88 7.43 -0.18 29.53
CA GLY A 88 8.19 0.09 30.74
C GLY A 88 9.59 0.66 30.48
N LEU A 89 10.26 0.16 29.43
CA LEU A 89 11.64 0.52 29.11
C LEU A 89 11.74 1.75 28.18
N VAL A 90 10.90 1.83 27.15
CA VAL A 90 11.04 2.77 26.01
C VAL A 90 9.80 3.66 25.82
N GLY A 91 8.79 3.57 26.69
CA GLY A 91 7.56 4.40 26.62
C GLY A 91 7.72 5.87 27.03
N LYS A 92 8.91 6.45 26.83
CA LYS A 92 9.22 7.86 27.11
C LYS A 92 9.46 8.61 25.80
N VAL A 93 8.95 9.83 25.72
CA VAL A 93 9.13 10.75 24.61
C VAL A 93 10.06 11.88 25.06
N ASP A 94 11.05 12.19 24.23
CA ASP A 94 12.07 13.21 24.50
C ASP A 94 11.88 14.39 23.54
N PHE A 95 11.24 15.46 24.03
CA PHE A 95 11.05 16.69 23.28
C PHE A 95 12.31 17.56 23.35
N THR A 96 12.75 18.14 22.23
CA THR A 96 13.76 19.21 22.23
C THR A 96 13.06 20.53 22.52
N ILE A 97 13.33 21.09 23.69
CA ILE A 97 12.81 22.39 24.10
C ILE A 97 13.96 23.38 24.28
N ARG A 98 13.70 24.66 24.00
CA ARG A 98 14.61 25.74 24.35
C ARG A 98 14.19 26.27 25.71
N HIS A 99 15.06 26.12 26.71
CA HIS A 99 14.74 26.62 28.04
C HIS A 99 14.93 28.13 28.07
N LEU A 100 13.82 28.85 28.22
CA LEU A 100 13.82 30.31 28.36
C LEU A 100 13.63 30.64 29.83
N SER A 101 14.65 31.25 30.43
CA SER A 101 14.54 31.87 31.75
C SER A 101 14.44 33.38 31.56
N SER A 102 13.35 33.98 32.02
CA SER A 102 13.23 35.43 32.11
C SER A 102 13.08 35.82 33.57
N SER A 103 13.77 36.87 34.00
CA SER A 103 13.55 37.47 35.32
C SER A 103 12.26 38.28 35.29
N THR A 104 11.39 38.08 36.27
CA THR A 104 10.22 38.96 36.47
C THR A 104 10.69 40.31 37.00
N ALA A 105 10.35 41.40 36.31
CA ALA A 105 10.51 42.75 36.83
C ALA A 105 9.15 43.29 37.29
N SER A 106 9.12 44.06 38.38
CA SER A 106 7.93 44.80 38.80
C SER A 106 7.54 45.78 37.70
N PHE A 107 6.25 45.82 37.34
CA PHE A 107 5.74 46.71 36.30
C PHE A 107 5.89 48.17 36.74
N PRO A 108 6.86 48.94 36.18
CA PRO A 108 7.08 50.33 36.56
C PRO A 108 6.15 51.24 35.76
N SER A 109 5.84 52.42 36.30
CA SER A 109 5.02 53.45 35.63
C SER A 109 5.71 54.10 34.42
N SER A 110 6.92 53.65 34.05
CA SER A 110 7.74 54.17 32.96
C SER A 110 7.67 53.33 31.68
N PHE A 111 6.91 52.23 31.65
CA PHE A 111 6.68 51.50 30.41
C PHE A 111 5.62 52.22 29.58
N ASP A 112 6.04 52.74 28.44
CA ASP A 112 5.16 53.39 27.47
C ASP A 112 4.87 52.39 26.33
N PHE A 113 3.61 51.98 26.22
CA PHE A 113 3.13 51.08 25.18
C PHE A 113 2.31 51.90 24.19
N SER A 114 2.73 51.91 22.93
CA SER A 114 1.98 52.51 21.84
C SER A 114 1.72 51.46 20.77
N SER A 115 0.74 51.70 19.89
CA SER A 115 0.45 50.82 18.75
C SER A 115 1.65 50.58 17.83
N ASN A 116 2.69 51.43 17.90
CA ASN A 116 3.92 51.30 17.12
C ASN A 116 5.08 50.66 17.92
N ASN A 117 4.95 50.47 19.24
CA ASN A 117 5.95 49.87 20.12
C ASN A 117 5.23 49.02 21.20
N GLU A 118 4.80 47.84 20.78
CA GLU A 118 4.06 46.89 21.62
C GLU A 118 4.98 46.13 22.60
N CYS A 119 6.29 46.15 22.37
CA CYS A 119 7.29 45.41 23.14
C CYS A 119 8.21 46.35 23.94
N ILE A 120 8.53 45.95 25.17
CA ILE A 120 9.47 46.64 26.06
C ILE A 120 10.85 46.69 25.36
N ASN A 121 11.47 47.87 25.29
CA ASN A 121 12.75 48.14 24.61
C ASN A 121 12.76 47.91 23.09
N GLY A 122 11.60 47.89 22.42
CA GLY A 122 11.53 47.78 20.96
C GLY A 122 11.96 46.42 20.41
N ALA A 123 11.98 45.37 21.25
CA ALA A 123 12.29 44.02 20.84
C ALA A 123 11.19 43.48 19.91
N LYS A 124 11.46 43.40 18.60
CA LYS A 124 10.48 42.90 17.59
C LYS A 124 10.51 41.39 17.39
N MET A 125 11.39 40.67 18.09
CA MET A 125 11.57 39.23 17.94
C MET A 125 11.50 38.57 19.31
N CYS A 126 10.86 37.39 19.37
CA CYS A 126 10.78 36.61 20.60
C CYS A 126 12.18 36.16 21.04
N SER A 127 12.46 36.22 22.34
CA SER A 127 13.72 35.79 22.96
C SER A 127 14.12 34.35 22.60
N ALA A 128 13.15 33.50 22.27
CA ALA A 128 13.34 32.14 21.74
C ALA A 128 14.22 32.08 20.48
N TYR A 129 14.09 33.06 19.58
CA TYR A 129 14.84 33.11 18.31
C TYR A 129 16.23 33.72 18.45
N LEU A 130 16.46 34.47 19.53
CA LEU A 130 17.73 35.13 19.82
C LEU A 130 18.65 34.26 20.69
N THR A 131 18.12 33.17 21.26
CA THR A 131 18.86 32.28 22.15
C THR A 131 19.72 31.30 21.34
N SER A 132 20.98 31.11 21.74
CA SER A 132 21.93 30.18 21.11
C SER A 132 21.53 28.71 21.25
N ASP A 133 21.96 27.88 20.31
CA ASP A 133 21.65 26.43 20.27
C ASP A 133 22.13 25.65 21.51
N THR A 134 23.03 26.24 22.31
CA THR A 134 23.47 25.71 23.61
C THR A 134 22.39 25.69 24.70
N SER A 135 21.26 26.38 24.51
CA SER A 135 20.10 26.35 25.44
C SER A 135 19.09 25.23 25.13
N GLU A 136 19.37 24.41 24.12
CA GLU A 136 18.53 23.25 23.81
C GLU A 136 18.67 22.18 24.89
N LYS A 137 17.56 21.86 25.55
CA LYS A 137 17.46 20.79 26.55
C LYS A 137 16.41 19.77 26.12
N THR A 138 16.58 18.54 26.56
CA THR A 138 15.58 17.50 26.37
C THR A 138 14.59 17.51 27.54
N TRP A 139 13.31 17.59 27.23
CA TRP A 139 12.23 17.40 28.18
C TRP A 139 11.57 16.05 27.95
N THR A 140 11.55 15.23 28.99
CA THR A 140 11.09 13.84 28.89
C THR A 140 9.69 13.71 29.49
N MET A 141 8.73 13.21 28.72
CA MET A 141 7.38 12.91 29.19
C MET A 141 7.04 11.44 28.90
N ARG A 142 6.21 10.83 29.76
CA ARG A 142 5.71 9.47 29.53
C ARG A 142 4.46 9.52 28.65
N THR A 143 4.43 8.70 27.60
CA THR A 143 3.25 8.63 26.72
C THR A 143 2.15 7.80 27.35
N THR A 144 0.91 7.99 26.89
CA THR A 144 -0.16 7.07 27.27
C THR A 144 0.06 5.70 26.61
N PHE A 145 -0.45 4.64 27.23
CA PHE A 145 -0.29 3.28 26.71
C PHE A 145 -0.91 3.10 25.31
N PRO A 146 -2.14 3.60 25.01
CA PRO A 146 -2.71 3.48 23.67
C PRO A 146 -1.87 4.18 22.59
N GLU A 147 -1.40 5.40 22.85
CA GLU A 147 -0.53 6.14 21.92
C GLU A 147 0.78 5.38 21.65
N TYR A 148 1.33 4.71 22.66
CA TYR A 148 2.52 3.89 22.51
C TYR A 148 2.28 2.66 21.60
N VAL A 149 1.14 1.97 21.77
CA VAL A 149 0.78 0.83 20.90
C VAL A 149 0.59 1.30 19.46
N VAL A 150 -0.08 2.42 19.25
CA VAL A 150 -0.26 3.01 17.91
C VAL A 150 1.10 3.40 17.32
N ALA A 151 2.00 3.99 18.11
CA ALA A 151 3.34 4.33 17.66
C ALA A 151 4.15 3.10 17.21
N LEU A 152 4.12 2.00 17.98
CA LEU A 152 4.77 0.75 17.59
C LEU A 152 4.16 0.14 16.33
N ALA A 153 2.82 0.10 16.24
CA ALA A 153 2.13 -0.38 15.05
C ALA A 153 2.48 0.45 13.81
N THR A 154 2.59 1.77 13.96
CA THR A 154 2.99 2.69 12.87
C THR A 154 4.41 2.42 12.39
N ILE A 155 5.34 2.04 13.26
CA ILE A 155 6.72 1.71 12.84
C ILE A 155 6.75 0.43 12.02
N VAL A 156 6.06 -0.62 12.49
CA VAL A 156 5.93 -1.88 11.74
C VAL A 156 5.26 -1.61 10.40
N GLY A 157 4.17 -0.84 10.42
CA GLY A 157 3.47 -0.39 9.23
C GLY A 157 4.36 0.44 8.31
N SER A 158 5.27 1.27 8.82
CA SER A 158 6.14 2.13 8.01
C SER A 158 7.17 1.29 7.25
N VAL A 159 7.70 0.23 7.87
CA VAL A 159 8.56 -0.74 7.18
C VAL A 159 7.79 -1.44 6.06
N LEU A 160 6.57 -1.93 6.34
CA LEU A 160 5.73 -2.59 5.35
C LEU A 160 5.31 -1.63 4.22
N PHE A 161 4.95 -0.39 4.55
CA PHE A 161 4.56 0.66 3.62
C PHE A 161 5.72 1.07 2.71
N THR A 162 6.93 1.23 3.25
CA THR A 162 8.12 1.51 2.44
C THR A 162 8.36 0.40 1.41
N ILE A 163 8.21 -0.87 1.81
CA ILE A 163 8.42 -2.02 0.92
C ILE A 163 7.28 -2.14 -0.11
N PHE A 164 6.04 -2.30 0.34
CA PHE A 164 4.90 -2.55 -0.54
C PHE A 164 4.46 -1.29 -1.28
N GLY A 165 4.42 -0.14 -0.62
CA GLY A 165 4.07 1.15 -1.25
C GLY A 165 5.14 1.60 -2.24
N GLY A 166 6.43 1.47 -1.89
CA GLY A 166 7.53 1.83 -2.78
C GLY A 166 7.55 0.99 -4.06
N ILE A 167 7.30 -0.31 -3.96
CA ILE A 167 7.20 -1.19 -5.14
C ILE A 167 5.88 -0.94 -5.89
N GLY A 168 4.80 -0.77 -5.13
CA GLY A 168 3.45 -0.60 -5.62
C GLY A 168 3.24 0.65 -6.47
N ILE A 169 3.90 1.76 -6.12
CA ILE A 169 3.72 3.04 -6.81
C ILE A 169 4.21 2.97 -8.26
N ALA A 170 5.26 2.18 -8.54
CA ALA A 170 5.68 1.92 -9.91
C ALA A 170 4.90 0.76 -10.55
N CYS A 171 4.64 -0.31 -9.79
CA CYS A 171 3.99 -1.53 -10.28
C CYS A 171 2.54 -1.31 -10.74
N LEU A 172 1.76 -0.49 -10.03
CA LEU A 172 0.35 -0.27 -10.33
C LEU A 172 0.12 0.35 -11.72
N PRO A 173 0.68 1.53 -12.05
CA PRO A 173 0.45 2.14 -13.35
C PRO A 173 1.08 1.32 -14.49
N LEU A 174 2.30 0.82 -14.29
CA LEU A 174 3.02 0.04 -15.31
C LEU A 174 2.33 -1.30 -15.57
N GLY A 175 1.87 -1.99 -14.52
CA GLY A 175 1.13 -3.25 -14.65
C GLY A 175 -0.17 -3.09 -15.43
N LEU A 176 -0.91 -2.00 -15.21
CA LEU A 176 -2.13 -1.68 -15.95
C LEU A 176 -1.86 -1.39 -17.43
N ILE A 177 -0.82 -0.60 -17.73
CA ILE A 177 -0.39 -0.29 -19.11
C ILE A 177 0.06 -1.57 -19.82
N PHE A 178 0.88 -2.40 -19.18
CA PHE A 178 1.35 -3.66 -19.76
C PHE A 178 0.23 -4.67 -19.95
N SER A 179 -0.77 -4.69 -19.07
CA SER A 179 -1.97 -5.52 -19.28
C SER A 179 -2.71 -5.13 -20.57
N PHE A 180 -2.74 -3.85 -20.91
CA PHE A 180 -3.31 -3.40 -22.20
C PHE A 180 -2.42 -3.77 -23.39
N ILE A 181 -1.10 -3.58 -23.28
CA ILE A 181 -0.15 -3.88 -24.38
C ILE A 181 -0.12 -5.39 -24.68
N ARG A 182 -0.14 -6.23 -23.65
CA ARG A 182 -0.09 -7.70 -23.74
C ARG A 182 -1.44 -8.35 -24.09
N ARG A 183 -2.47 -7.55 -24.34
CA ARG A 183 -3.80 -8.10 -24.60
C ARG A 183 -3.82 -8.95 -25.89
N PRO A 184 -4.61 -10.03 -25.91
CA PRO A 184 -4.89 -10.76 -27.15
C PRO A 184 -5.65 -9.85 -28.12
N LYS A 185 -5.17 -9.73 -29.37
CA LYS A 185 -5.75 -8.83 -30.39
C LYS A 185 -6.78 -9.49 -31.31
N ALA A 186 -6.90 -10.81 -31.28
CA ALA A 186 -7.77 -11.57 -32.17
C ALA A 186 -8.55 -12.63 -31.37
N VAL A 187 -9.82 -12.81 -31.75
CA VAL A 187 -10.64 -13.94 -31.28
C VAL A 187 -10.15 -15.21 -31.97
N ILE A 188 -9.82 -16.21 -31.16
CA ILE A 188 -9.33 -17.51 -31.66
C ILE A 188 -10.49 -18.26 -32.35
N THR A 189 -10.20 -18.95 -33.45
CA THR A 189 -11.19 -19.79 -34.14
C THR A 189 -11.54 -21.03 -33.31
N ARG A 190 -12.74 -21.60 -33.50
CA ARG A 190 -13.19 -22.78 -32.74
C ARG A 190 -12.22 -23.97 -32.84
N SER A 191 -11.60 -24.18 -34.00
CA SER A 191 -10.64 -25.26 -34.24
C SER A 191 -9.34 -25.06 -33.44
N GLN A 192 -8.82 -23.83 -33.38
CA GLN A 192 -7.66 -23.48 -32.58
C GLN A 192 -7.95 -23.59 -31.07
N TYR A 193 -9.13 -23.14 -30.61
CA TYR A 193 -9.56 -23.32 -29.22
C TYR A 193 -9.59 -24.81 -28.82
N ILE A 194 -10.18 -25.67 -29.65
CA ILE A 194 -10.23 -27.11 -29.38
C ILE A 194 -8.82 -27.70 -29.29
N LYS A 195 -7.90 -27.28 -30.17
CA LYS A 195 -6.51 -27.74 -30.16
C LYS A 195 -5.78 -27.34 -28.88
N GLU A 196 -5.80 -26.05 -28.52
CA GLU A 196 -5.15 -25.54 -27.30
C GLU A 196 -5.79 -26.11 -26.03
N ALA A 197 -7.12 -26.18 -25.94
CA ALA A 197 -7.82 -26.80 -24.83
C ALA A 197 -7.45 -28.28 -24.66
N THR A 198 -7.23 -29.00 -25.76
CA THR A 198 -6.78 -30.40 -25.73
C THR A 198 -5.34 -30.52 -25.23
N GLU A 199 -4.44 -29.62 -25.62
CA GLU A 199 -3.06 -29.57 -25.13
C GLU A 199 -2.99 -29.22 -23.63
N LEU A 200 -3.76 -28.22 -23.17
CA LEU A 200 -3.89 -27.89 -21.75
C LEU A 200 -4.49 -29.06 -20.96
N GLY A 201 -5.50 -29.75 -21.50
CA GLY A 201 -6.08 -30.94 -20.90
C GLY A 201 -5.08 -32.10 -20.74
N LYS A 202 -4.14 -32.27 -21.69
CA LYS A 202 -3.04 -33.25 -21.56
C LYS A 202 -2.09 -32.85 -20.43
N LYS A 203 -1.65 -31.59 -20.38
CA LYS A 203 -0.81 -31.06 -19.29
C LYS A 203 -1.47 -31.22 -17.91
N ALA A 204 -2.77 -30.93 -17.82
CA ALA A 204 -3.56 -31.11 -16.60
C ALA A 204 -3.54 -32.57 -16.11
N LYS A 205 -3.66 -33.52 -17.04
CA LYS A 205 -3.65 -34.95 -16.73
C LYS A 205 -2.28 -35.43 -16.26
N GLU A 206 -1.21 -34.91 -16.84
CA GLU A 206 0.17 -35.19 -16.41
C GLU A 206 0.45 -34.63 -15.01
N LEU A 207 0.07 -33.38 -14.77
CA LEU A 207 0.17 -32.73 -13.46
C LEU A 207 -0.62 -33.47 -12.38
N LYS A 208 -1.84 -33.91 -12.70
CA LYS A 208 -2.65 -34.73 -11.78
C LYS A 208 -1.94 -36.02 -11.41
N LYS A 209 -1.35 -36.73 -12.37
CA LYS A 209 -0.57 -37.95 -12.10
C LYS A 209 0.66 -37.67 -11.23
N ALA A 210 1.37 -36.57 -11.46
CA ALA A 210 2.51 -36.16 -10.65
C ALA A 210 2.08 -35.82 -9.21
N ALA A 211 0.95 -35.14 -9.04
CA ALA A 211 0.37 -34.85 -7.73
C ALA A 211 -0.06 -36.13 -6.99
N ASP A 212 -0.74 -37.06 -7.69
CA ASP A 212 -1.15 -38.35 -7.13
C ASP A 212 0.06 -39.20 -6.68
N ALA A 213 1.15 -39.21 -7.47
CA ALA A 213 2.40 -39.88 -7.10
C ALA A 213 3.03 -39.28 -5.83
N LEU A 214 3.07 -37.94 -5.73
CA LEU A 214 3.56 -37.25 -4.53
C LEU A 214 2.68 -37.51 -3.30
N HIS A 215 1.37 -37.67 -3.49
CA HIS A 215 0.46 -38.01 -2.41
C HIS A 215 0.67 -39.47 -1.93
N GLN A 216 1.01 -40.39 -2.83
CA GLN A 216 1.41 -41.75 -2.45
C GLN A 216 2.75 -41.77 -1.70
N GLU A 217 3.75 -40.97 -2.13
CA GLU A 217 5.00 -40.79 -1.38
C GLU A 217 4.77 -40.21 0.03
N GLU A 218 3.77 -39.33 0.18
CA GLU A 218 3.37 -38.79 1.47
C GLU A 218 2.82 -39.88 2.41
N ARG A 219 1.96 -40.76 1.89
CA ARG A 219 1.43 -41.92 2.63
C ARG A 219 2.52 -42.93 2.98
N GLY A 220 3.55 -43.03 2.14
CA GLY A 220 4.76 -43.82 2.41
C GLY A 220 5.70 -43.22 3.45
N GLY A 221 5.37 -42.06 4.03
CA GLY A 221 6.11 -41.43 5.13
C GLY A 221 7.32 -40.59 4.72
N SER A 222 7.58 -40.39 3.42
CA SER A 222 8.76 -39.67 2.93
C SER A 222 8.54 -38.14 2.87
N LYS A 223 8.40 -37.48 4.03
CA LYS A 223 8.23 -36.01 4.12
C LYS A 223 9.55 -35.22 4.07
N GLY A 224 10.50 -35.68 3.25
CA GLY A 224 11.84 -35.11 3.12
C GLY A 224 11.90 -33.76 2.37
N ARG A 225 13.11 -33.19 2.29
CA ARG A 225 13.37 -31.91 1.58
C ARG A 225 13.12 -32.00 0.06
N LYS A 226 13.36 -33.17 -0.54
CA LYS A 226 13.10 -33.46 -1.96
C LYS A 226 11.61 -33.44 -2.27
N TRP A 227 10.79 -34.10 -1.44
CA TRP A 227 9.33 -34.09 -1.55
C TRP A 227 8.78 -32.65 -1.50
N ARG A 228 9.20 -31.85 -0.51
CA ARG A 228 8.76 -30.43 -0.41
C ARG A 228 9.14 -29.59 -1.63
N LYS A 229 10.26 -29.91 -2.30
CA LYS A 229 10.68 -29.24 -3.54
C LYS A 229 9.78 -29.65 -4.71
N ASN A 230 9.48 -30.95 -4.83
CA ASN A 230 8.62 -31.49 -5.88
C ASN A 230 7.16 -31.00 -5.74
N VAL A 231 6.62 -30.97 -4.52
CA VAL A 231 5.28 -30.41 -4.23
C VAL A 231 5.20 -28.96 -4.70
N LYS A 232 6.20 -28.13 -4.37
CA LYS A 232 6.23 -26.73 -4.84
C LYS A 232 6.38 -26.59 -6.34
N ALA A 233 7.08 -27.51 -7.00
CA ALA A 233 7.22 -27.49 -8.46
C ALA A 233 5.87 -27.78 -9.13
N VAL A 234 5.16 -28.82 -8.67
CA VAL A 234 3.81 -29.16 -9.14
C VAL A 234 2.81 -28.05 -8.84
N GLU A 235 2.87 -27.45 -7.65
CA GLU A 235 2.03 -26.30 -7.28
C GLU A 235 2.27 -25.10 -8.21
N LYS A 236 3.53 -24.81 -8.55
CA LYS A 236 3.88 -23.73 -9.49
C LYS A 236 3.37 -24.01 -10.91
N GLU A 237 3.55 -25.23 -11.40
CA GLU A 237 3.08 -25.63 -12.75
C GLU A 237 1.55 -25.63 -12.83
N LEU A 238 0.86 -26.03 -11.76
CA LEU A 238 -0.59 -25.94 -11.66
C LEU A 238 -1.07 -24.48 -11.74
N LEU A 239 -0.42 -23.57 -11.02
CA LEU A 239 -0.75 -22.14 -11.09
C LEU A 239 -0.57 -21.55 -12.50
N GLN A 240 0.46 -21.99 -13.24
CA GLN A 240 0.66 -21.59 -14.63
C GLN A 240 -0.43 -22.15 -15.54
N LEU A 241 -0.79 -23.42 -15.35
CA LEU A 241 -1.87 -24.04 -16.11
C LEU A 241 -3.22 -23.35 -15.88
N GLU A 242 -3.55 -22.97 -14.64
CA GLU A 242 -4.76 -22.19 -14.33
C GLU A 242 -4.75 -20.82 -15.02
N GLU A 243 -3.60 -20.15 -15.08
CA GLU A 243 -3.45 -18.88 -15.80
C GLU A 243 -3.64 -19.06 -17.31
N ASP A 244 -3.06 -20.11 -17.90
CA ASP A 244 -3.23 -20.44 -19.32
C ASP A 244 -4.69 -20.79 -19.65
N VAL A 245 -5.38 -21.56 -18.80
CA VAL A 245 -6.81 -21.89 -18.97
C VAL A 245 -7.66 -20.62 -18.90
N LYS A 246 -7.40 -19.75 -17.93
CA LYS A 246 -8.13 -18.49 -17.79
C LYS A 246 -7.91 -17.57 -18.98
N LEU A 247 -6.68 -17.48 -19.48
CA LEU A 247 -6.37 -16.72 -20.70
C LEU A 247 -7.17 -17.28 -21.89
N LEU A 248 -7.23 -18.61 -22.02
CA LEU A 248 -7.97 -19.27 -23.10
C LEU A 248 -9.48 -19.00 -23.00
N GLU A 249 -10.05 -19.01 -21.80
CA GLU A 249 -11.46 -18.64 -21.55
C GLU A 249 -11.75 -17.16 -21.84
N GLU A 250 -10.82 -16.25 -21.51
CA GLU A 250 -10.95 -14.83 -21.83
C GLU A 250 -10.93 -14.55 -23.34
N VAL A 251 -10.16 -15.34 -24.10
CA VAL A 251 -10.03 -15.20 -25.56
C VAL A 251 -11.20 -15.85 -26.32
N TYR A 252 -11.88 -16.83 -25.71
CA TYR A 252 -13.03 -17.52 -26.29
C TYR A 252 -14.21 -17.56 -25.30
N PRO A 253 -14.96 -16.46 -25.14
CA PRO A 253 -16.09 -16.42 -24.21
C PRO A 253 -17.19 -17.39 -24.66
N GLN A 254 -17.44 -18.43 -23.86
CA GLN A 254 -18.50 -19.40 -24.11
C GLN A 254 -19.86 -18.87 -23.61
N GLY A 255 -20.84 -18.72 -24.50
CA GLY A 255 -22.24 -18.38 -24.12
C GLY A 255 -23.06 -17.71 -25.22
N GLU A 256 -24.37 -17.56 -25.01
CA GLU A 256 -25.34 -16.93 -25.94
C GLU A 256 -25.04 -15.45 -26.26
N LYS A 257 -24.16 -14.80 -25.47
CA LYS A 257 -23.82 -13.37 -25.59
C LYS A 257 -22.33 -13.10 -25.81
N ALA A 258 -21.65 -13.98 -26.56
CA ALA A 258 -20.20 -13.94 -26.78
C ALA A 258 -19.69 -12.56 -27.27
N GLU A 259 -20.41 -11.89 -28.17
CA GLU A 259 -20.00 -10.57 -28.69
C GLU A 259 -20.02 -9.48 -27.60
N THR A 260 -21.03 -9.49 -26.73
CA THR A 260 -21.11 -8.51 -25.63
C THR A 260 -20.07 -8.79 -24.55
N ALA A 261 -19.77 -10.06 -24.28
CA ALA A 261 -18.73 -10.44 -23.34
C ALA A 261 -17.34 -10.01 -23.84
N TRP A 262 -17.07 -10.19 -25.14
CA TRP A 262 -15.85 -9.72 -25.80
C TRP A 262 -15.75 -8.19 -25.83
N ALA A 263 -16.86 -7.49 -26.09
CA ALA A 263 -16.89 -6.02 -26.00
C ALA A 263 -16.57 -5.53 -24.57
N MET A 264 -17.08 -6.22 -23.54
CA MET A 264 -16.79 -5.90 -22.13
C MET A 264 -15.33 -6.18 -21.76
N THR A 265 -14.70 -7.24 -22.28
CA THR A 265 -13.27 -7.49 -22.05
C THR A 265 -12.41 -6.43 -22.71
N ILE A 266 -12.71 -6.04 -23.96
CA ILE A 266 -12.02 -4.93 -24.65
C ILE A 266 -12.17 -3.62 -23.87
N LEU A 267 -13.38 -3.28 -23.43
CA LEU A 267 -13.65 -2.10 -22.63
C LEU A 267 -12.86 -2.14 -21.31
N GLY A 268 -12.78 -3.30 -20.68
CA GLY A 268 -11.96 -3.53 -19.49
C GLY A 268 -10.47 -3.27 -19.75
N TYR A 269 -9.92 -3.72 -20.88
CA TYR A 269 -8.55 -3.42 -21.27
C TYR A 269 -8.33 -1.93 -21.53
N LEU A 270 -9.26 -1.24 -22.20
CA LEU A 270 -9.17 0.21 -22.42
C LEU A 270 -9.24 0.98 -21.10
N ALA A 271 -10.13 0.59 -20.19
CA ALA A 271 -10.23 1.17 -18.86
C ALA A 271 -8.92 1.00 -18.07
N LYS A 272 -8.26 -0.17 -18.16
CA LYS A 272 -6.93 -0.38 -17.57
C LYS A 272 -5.89 0.58 -18.14
N LEU A 273 -5.90 0.87 -19.44
CA LEU A 273 -4.99 1.85 -20.04
C LEU A 273 -5.21 3.26 -19.47
N VAL A 274 -6.47 3.71 -19.42
CA VAL A 274 -6.81 5.04 -18.90
C VAL A 274 -6.41 5.17 -17.43
N LEU A 275 -6.75 4.16 -16.61
CA LEU A 275 -6.35 4.11 -15.20
C LEU A 275 -4.83 4.00 -15.03
N GLY A 276 -4.14 3.33 -15.94
CA GLY A 276 -2.68 3.22 -15.96
C GLY A 276 -2.01 4.56 -16.25
N ILE A 277 -2.49 5.33 -17.24
CA ILE A 277 -1.97 6.67 -17.56
C ILE A 277 -2.25 7.64 -16.42
N LEU A 278 -3.49 7.66 -15.90
CA LEU A 278 -3.84 8.50 -14.74
C LEU A 278 -2.98 8.13 -13.52
N GLY A 279 -2.83 6.84 -13.25
CA GLY A 279 -1.98 6.35 -12.17
C GLY A 279 -0.50 6.75 -12.35
N LEU A 280 0.01 6.77 -13.58
CA LEU A 280 1.39 7.17 -13.86
C LEU A 280 1.59 8.66 -13.52
N ILE A 281 0.64 9.52 -13.91
CA ILE A 281 0.67 10.95 -13.58
C ILE A 281 0.67 11.16 -12.06
N VAL A 282 -0.21 10.45 -11.35
CA VAL A 282 -0.33 10.55 -9.88
C VAL A 282 0.92 10.00 -9.19
N SER A 283 1.51 8.92 -9.69
CA SER A 283 2.77 8.37 -9.18
C SER A 283 3.93 9.33 -9.34
N VAL A 284 4.08 9.95 -10.52
CA VAL A 284 5.12 10.94 -10.77
C VAL A 284 4.92 12.16 -9.85
N ALA A 285 3.69 12.63 -9.69
CA ALA A 285 3.37 13.72 -8.78
C ALA A 285 3.73 13.39 -7.32
N TRP A 286 3.46 12.16 -6.86
CA TRP A 286 3.86 11.69 -5.54
C TRP A 286 5.37 11.64 -5.37
N ILE A 287 6.11 11.02 -6.30
CA ILE A 287 7.57 10.94 -6.24
C ILE A 287 8.19 12.35 -6.25
N ALA A 288 7.72 13.24 -7.12
CA ALA A 288 8.16 14.63 -7.16
C ALA A 288 7.90 15.35 -5.83
N HIS A 289 6.70 15.18 -5.25
CA HIS A 289 6.37 15.76 -3.95
C HIS A 289 7.28 15.26 -2.83
N ILE A 290 7.59 13.97 -2.80
CA ILE A 290 8.50 13.38 -1.80
C ILE A 290 9.92 13.96 -1.93
N VAL A 291 10.43 14.07 -3.15
CA VAL A 291 11.77 14.62 -3.42
C VAL A 291 11.86 16.10 -3.05
N ILE A 292 10.88 16.90 -3.46
CA ILE A 292 10.92 18.36 -3.32
C ILE A 292 10.60 18.81 -1.89
N TYR A 293 9.62 18.18 -1.24
CA TYR A 293 9.08 18.63 0.05
C TYR A 293 9.62 17.86 1.26
N LEU A 294 9.80 16.54 1.16
CA LEU A 294 10.20 15.70 2.30
C LEU A 294 11.71 15.47 2.40
N LEU A 295 12.41 15.30 1.27
CA LEU A 295 13.83 14.92 1.26
C LEU A 295 14.79 16.11 1.45
N ILE A 296 14.43 17.30 0.96
CA ILE A 296 15.28 18.50 1.03
C ILE A 296 14.88 19.34 2.26
N SER A 297 15.84 19.62 3.14
CA SER A 297 15.66 20.53 4.29
C SER A 297 16.58 21.74 4.13
N PRO A 298 16.07 22.97 3.97
CA PRO A 298 14.66 23.40 3.89
C PRO A 298 13.94 22.97 2.59
N PRO A 299 12.60 22.83 2.59
CA PRO A 299 11.85 22.36 1.42
C PRO A 299 11.97 23.36 0.26
N PHE A 300 12.21 22.86 -0.96
CA PHE A 300 12.37 23.72 -2.14
C PHE A 300 11.06 24.39 -2.55
N SER A 301 9.96 23.65 -2.56
CA SER A 301 8.62 24.20 -2.72
C SER A 301 7.56 23.31 -2.05
N PRO A 302 6.43 23.88 -1.60
CA PRO A 302 5.32 23.11 -1.02
C PRO A 302 4.48 22.33 -2.05
N PHE A 303 4.79 22.40 -3.36
CA PHE A 303 4.15 21.74 -4.51
C PHE A 303 2.69 21.29 -4.30
N LEU A 304 2.44 20.01 -3.96
CA LEU A 304 1.06 19.49 -3.83
C LEU A 304 0.27 20.13 -2.68
N ASN A 305 0.95 20.59 -1.61
CA ASN A 305 0.28 21.34 -0.55
C ASN A 305 -0.33 22.63 -1.08
N GLU A 306 0.39 23.36 -1.94
CA GLU A 306 -0.11 24.61 -2.53
C GLU A 306 -1.27 24.34 -3.49
N VAL A 307 -1.18 23.25 -4.26
CA VAL A 307 -2.27 22.80 -5.13
C VAL A 307 -3.53 22.54 -4.29
N PHE A 308 -3.45 21.77 -3.21
CA PHE A 308 -4.62 21.49 -2.39
C PHE A 308 -5.21 22.73 -1.73
N ILE A 309 -4.38 23.65 -1.22
CA ILE A 309 -4.86 24.93 -0.66
C ILE A 309 -5.60 25.75 -1.74
N LYS A 310 -5.07 25.81 -2.96
CA LYS A 310 -5.73 26.51 -4.07
C LYS A 310 -7.05 25.87 -4.49
N LEU A 311 -7.15 24.54 -4.55
CA LEU A 311 -8.42 23.87 -4.85
C LEU A 311 -9.45 24.09 -3.73
N ASP A 312 -8.98 24.13 -2.49
CA ASP A 312 -9.81 24.36 -1.31
C ASP A 312 -10.39 25.79 -1.26
N ASP A 313 -9.61 26.79 -1.68
CA ASP A 313 -10.08 28.19 -1.83
C ASP A 313 -11.19 28.33 -2.88
N VAL A 314 -11.17 27.52 -3.95
CA VAL A 314 -12.22 27.53 -4.99
C VAL A 314 -13.50 26.88 -4.47
N TRP A 315 -13.37 25.71 -3.85
CA TRP A 315 -14.47 25.01 -3.19
C TRP A 315 -13.89 24.11 -2.10
N GLY A 316 -14.20 24.38 -0.82
CA GLY A 316 -13.59 23.64 0.31
C GLY A 316 -13.81 22.11 0.27
N LEU A 317 -14.81 21.63 -0.47
CA LEU A 317 -14.98 20.19 -0.68
C LEU A 317 -14.02 19.62 -1.74
N LEU A 318 -13.60 20.41 -2.72
CA LEU A 318 -12.72 19.99 -3.80
C LEU A 318 -11.31 19.66 -3.31
N GLY A 319 -10.75 20.48 -2.41
CA GLY A 319 -9.44 20.23 -1.79
C GLY A 319 -9.43 18.92 -1.00
N THR A 320 -10.47 18.68 -0.20
CA THR A 320 -10.61 17.44 0.59
C THR A 320 -10.78 16.18 -0.27
N VAL A 321 -11.54 16.26 -1.38
CA VAL A 321 -11.71 15.15 -2.33
C VAL A 321 -10.40 14.86 -3.08
N ALA A 322 -9.70 15.89 -3.54
CA ALA A 322 -8.40 15.72 -4.19
C ALA A 322 -7.38 15.07 -3.24
N PHE A 323 -7.32 15.53 -1.99
CA PHE A 323 -6.48 14.93 -0.96
C PHE A 323 -6.83 13.44 -0.73
N ALA A 324 -8.13 13.12 -0.61
CA ALA A 324 -8.60 11.74 -0.43
C ALA A 324 -8.22 10.85 -1.61
N PHE A 325 -8.30 11.35 -2.84
CA PHE A 325 -7.87 10.64 -4.04
C PHE A 325 -6.38 10.28 -4.00
N PHE A 326 -5.50 11.21 -3.63
CA PHE A 326 -4.06 10.93 -3.50
C PHE A 326 -3.74 9.92 -2.39
N CYS A 327 -4.46 9.98 -1.26
CA CYS A 327 -4.29 9.01 -0.16
C CYS A 327 -4.78 7.61 -0.57
N PHE A 328 -5.94 7.52 -1.21
CA PHE A 328 -6.50 6.26 -1.69
C PHE A 328 -5.59 5.63 -2.75
N TYR A 329 -4.98 6.46 -3.60
CA TYR A 329 -3.99 6.01 -4.57
C TYR A 329 -2.79 5.31 -3.91
N LEU A 330 -2.23 5.87 -2.83
CA LEU A 330 -1.14 5.21 -2.09
C LEU A 330 -1.59 3.87 -1.48
N LEU A 331 -2.82 3.78 -0.99
CA LEU A 331 -3.35 2.54 -0.45
C LEU A 331 -3.53 1.48 -1.55
N LEU A 332 -4.03 1.87 -2.72
CA LEU A 332 -4.08 0.98 -3.89
C LEU A 332 -2.68 0.55 -4.34
N ALA A 333 -1.70 1.46 -4.32
CA ALA A 333 -0.31 1.13 -4.61
C ALA A 333 0.22 0.07 -3.63
N VAL A 334 -0.01 0.23 -2.32
CA VAL A 334 0.37 -0.77 -1.31
C VAL A 334 -0.29 -2.14 -1.58
N ILE A 335 -1.57 -2.16 -1.92
CA ILE A 335 -2.27 -3.42 -2.28
C ILE A 335 -1.61 -4.05 -3.52
N ALA A 336 -1.34 -3.26 -4.56
CA ALA A 336 -0.66 -3.73 -5.76
C ALA A 336 0.75 -4.27 -5.47
N GLY A 337 1.52 -3.56 -4.63
CA GLY A 337 2.85 -4.00 -4.19
C GLY A 337 2.82 -5.27 -3.36
N ALA A 338 1.85 -5.41 -2.45
CA ALA A 338 1.64 -6.63 -1.67
C ALA A 338 1.27 -7.82 -2.56
N MET A 339 0.46 -7.61 -3.61
CA MET A 339 0.13 -8.65 -4.60
C MET A 339 1.33 -9.04 -5.46
N MET A 340 2.18 -8.09 -5.86
CA MET A 340 3.35 -8.34 -6.70
C MET A 340 4.49 -9.03 -5.94
N LEU A 341 4.72 -8.65 -4.68
CA LEU A 341 5.74 -9.23 -3.81
C LEU A 341 5.34 -10.56 -3.17
N GLY A 342 4.35 -11.29 -3.72
CA GLY A 342 3.83 -12.58 -3.23
C GLY A 342 4.83 -13.74 -3.18
N MET A 343 6.02 -13.53 -2.65
CA MET A 343 7.09 -14.48 -2.41
C MET A 343 7.59 -14.35 -0.97
N LYS A 344 8.34 -15.36 -0.52
CA LYS A 344 8.88 -15.44 0.83
C LYS A 344 9.82 -14.26 1.14
N LEU A 345 9.30 -13.22 1.78
CA LEU A 345 10.13 -12.32 2.59
C LEU A 345 10.78 -13.16 3.69
N VAL A 346 11.99 -12.79 4.12
CA VAL A 346 12.96 -13.60 4.90
C VAL A 346 12.35 -14.46 6.04
N PHE A 347 11.22 -14.04 6.63
CA PHE A 347 10.49 -14.78 7.67
C PHE A 347 9.00 -15.07 7.40
N ILE A 348 8.40 -14.56 6.32
CA ILE A 348 6.94 -14.62 6.07
C ILE A 348 6.65 -15.10 4.64
N THR A 349 5.82 -16.12 4.51
CA THR A 349 5.29 -16.58 3.22
C THR A 349 4.05 -15.79 2.84
N ILE A 350 4.23 -14.70 2.10
CA ILE A 350 3.11 -13.96 1.50
C ILE A 350 2.62 -14.76 0.30
N HIS A 351 1.35 -15.18 0.32
CA HIS A 351 0.73 -15.84 -0.82
C HIS A 351 0.17 -14.78 -1.77
N PRO A 352 0.41 -14.89 -3.09
CA PRO A 352 -0.15 -13.95 -4.05
C PRO A 352 -1.68 -14.00 -4.00
N MET A 353 -2.32 -12.84 -3.97
CA MET A 353 -3.77 -12.75 -3.89
C MET A 353 -4.38 -12.89 -5.29
N LYS A 354 -5.09 -14.00 -5.54
CA LYS A 354 -5.92 -14.21 -6.73
C LYS A 354 -7.41 -14.08 -6.36
N TRP A 355 -8.18 -13.41 -7.22
CA TRP A 355 -9.62 -13.32 -7.09
C TRP A 355 -10.25 -14.71 -7.20
N GLY A 356 -11.05 -15.14 -6.22
CA GLY A 356 -11.79 -16.41 -6.24
C GLY A 356 -10.97 -17.68 -5.99
N ALA A 357 -9.62 -17.62 -6.01
CA ALA A 357 -8.74 -18.78 -5.86
C ALA A 357 -7.80 -18.69 -4.64
N THR A 358 -8.04 -17.74 -3.74
CA THR A 358 -7.23 -17.56 -2.52
C THR A 358 -7.84 -18.27 -1.33
N LEU A 359 -7.01 -19.03 -0.61
CA LEU A 359 -7.40 -19.60 0.68
C LEU A 359 -7.74 -18.47 1.66
N MET A 360 -8.84 -18.64 2.41
CA MET A 360 -9.33 -17.63 3.35
C MET A 360 -8.28 -17.21 4.38
N ASN A 361 -7.45 -18.15 4.85
CA ASN A 361 -6.35 -17.86 5.77
C ASN A 361 -5.31 -16.90 5.17
N SER A 362 -4.84 -17.22 3.96
CA SER A 362 -3.88 -16.37 3.22
C SER A 362 -4.47 -15.01 2.85
N PHE A 363 -5.77 -14.96 2.56
CA PHE A 363 -6.48 -13.72 2.32
C PHE A 363 -6.49 -12.83 3.58
N LEU A 364 -6.91 -13.38 4.72
CA LEU A 364 -6.95 -12.67 6.00
C LEU A 364 -5.56 -12.19 6.46
N PHE A 365 -4.53 -12.99 6.22
CA PHE A 365 -3.14 -12.58 6.50
C PHE A 365 -2.74 -11.33 5.70
N ASN A 366 -3.01 -11.32 4.39
CA ASN A 366 -2.74 -10.15 3.55
C ASN A 366 -3.58 -8.94 3.94
N VAL A 367 -4.85 -9.13 4.32
CA VAL A 367 -5.69 -8.04 4.85
C VAL A 367 -5.06 -7.44 6.11
N GLY A 368 -4.54 -8.26 7.02
CA GLY A 368 -3.84 -7.78 8.22
C GLY A 368 -2.59 -6.95 7.89
N LEU A 369 -1.80 -7.37 6.89
CA LEU A 369 -0.65 -6.60 6.41
C LEU A 369 -1.06 -5.25 5.80
N ILE A 370 -2.13 -5.23 5.00
CA ILE A 370 -2.65 -4.01 4.39
C ILE A 370 -3.17 -3.04 5.47
N LEU A 371 -3.89 -3.54 6.48
CA LEU A 371 -4.38 -2.71 7.58
C LEU A 371 -3.25 -2.08 8.39
N LEU A 372 -2.23 -2.86 8.75
CA LEU A 372 -1.03 -2.34 9.42
C LEU A 372 -0.33 -1.25 8.60
N SER A 373 -0.22 -1.45 7.28
CA SER A 373 0.38 -0.45 6.40
C SER A 373 -0.49 0.81 6.24
N SER A 374 -1.82 0.70 6.41
CA SER A 374 -2.74 1.83 6.25
C SER A 374 -2.55 2.90 7.33
N ILE A 375 -2.20 2.51 8.57
CA ILE A 375 -1.84 3.43 9.64
C ILE A 375 -0.66 4.31 9.20
N SER A 376 0.35 3.68 8.59
CA SER A 376 1.55 4.37 8.15
C SER A 376 1.35 5.18 6.88
N VAL A 377 0.41 4.81 6.00
CA VAL A 377 -0.05 5.68 4.90
C VAL A 377 -0.61 6.98 5.47
N ILE A 378 -1.43 6.92 6.52
CA ILE A 378 -2.00 8.12 7.15
C ILE A 378 -0.89 8.97 7.79
N GLN A 379 0.04 8.36 8.52
CA GLN A 379 1.20 9.04 9.11
C GLN A 379 2.08 9.71 8.04
N PHE A 380 2.30 9.01 6.93
CA PHE A 380 3.05 9.53 5.81
C PHE A 380 2.33 10.71 5.17
N CYS A 381 1.02 10.61 4.93
CA CYS A 381 0.22 11.70 4.39
C CYS A 381 0.16 12.91 5.33
N SER A 382 0.06 12.72 6.66
CA SER A 382 0.08 13.85 7.61
C SER A 382 1.42 14.58 7.55
N THR A 383 2.51 13.85 7.39
CA THR A 383 3.87 14.42 7.29
C THR A 383 4.10 15.07 5.91
N ALA A 384 3.71 14.40 4.82
CA ALA A 384 3.86 14.87 3.44
C ALA A 384 3.01 16.12 3.17
N PHE A 385 1.87 16.22 3.84
CA PHE A 385 0.96 17.35 3.71
C PHE A 385 0.89 18.21 4.98
N ALA A 386 1.99 18.30 5.73
CA ALA A 386 2.01 19.01 7.01
C ALA A 386 1.63 20.50 6.90
N TYR A 387 1.86 21.13 5.74
CA TYR A 387 1.43 22.51 5.49
C TYR A 387 -0.08 22.62 5.28
N TYR A 388 -0.68 21.72 4.48
CA TYR A 388 -2.13 21.67 4.29
C TYR A 388 -2.88 21.20 5.55
N ALA A 389 -2.36 20.16 6.22
CA ALA A 389 -2.95 19.54 7.41
C ALA A 389 -2.44 20.11 8.74
N GLN A 390 -1.89 21.33 8.73
CA GLN A 390 -1.38 21.97 9.96
C GLN A 390 -2.47 22.03 11.04
N ALA A 391 -2.10 21.89 12.31
CA ALA A 391 -3.01 21.99 13.46
C ALA A 391 -4.24 21.04 13.39
N THR A 392 -4.09 19.88 12.77
CA THR A 392 -5.05 18.78 12.83
C THR A 392 -4.69 17.81 13.96
N ALA A 393 -5.67 17.07 14.48
CA ALA A 393 -5.43 16.08 15.53
C ALA A 393 -4.48 14.96 15.06
N ALA A 394 -4.59 14.56 13.79
CA ALA A 394 -3.65 13.61 13.19
C ALA A 394 -2.20 14.12 13.20
N GLN A 395 -1.97 15.40 12.90
CA GLN A 395 -0.63 15.99 12.91
C GLN A 395 -0.05 16.09 14.33
N GLU A 396 -0.88 16.32 15.35
CA GLU A 396 -0.45 16.30 16.75
C GLU A 396 0.04 14.91 17.17
N ILE A 397 -0.73 13.87 16.85
CA ILE A 397 -0.41 12.48 17.20
C ILE A 397 0.85 12.00 16.46
N PHE A 398 0.89 12.13 15.14
CA PHE A 398 1.97 11.57 14.32
C PHE A 398 3.18 12.49 14.15
N GLY A 399 2.97 13.80 14.13
CA GLY A 399 4.05 14.77 13.96
C GLY A 399 4.84 14.98 15.24
N HIS A 400 4.16 15.28 16.35
CA HIS A 400 4.86 15.68 17.57
C HIS A 400 5.21 14.50 18.48
N THR A 401 4.27 13.57 18.68
CA THR A 401 4.44 12.48 19.66
C THR A 401 5.31 11.34 19.09
N LEU A 402 5.04 10.90 17.86
CA LEU A 402 5.78 9.79 17.23
C LEU A 402 7.24 10.15 16.91
N GLN A 403 7.48 11.33 16.32
CA GLN A 403 8.84 11.75 15.93
C GLN A 403 9.74 12.01 17.14
N SER A 404 9.16 12.25 18.32
CA SER A 404 9.91 12.52 19.56
C SER A 404 10.11 11.27 20.43
N LEU A 405 9.63 10.10 20.00
CA LEU A 405 9.70 8.87 20.77
C LEU A 405 11.14 8.36 20.88
N ARG A 406 11.54 7.99 22.10
CA ARG A 406 12.94 7.64 22.40
C ARG A 406 13.41 6.44 21.58
N GLY A 407 14.58 6.56 20.96
CA GLY A 407 15.16 5.57 20.04
C GLY A 407 14.68 5.69 18.60
N ILE A 408 13.36 5.81 18.38
CA ILE A 408 12.75 5.84 17.04
C ILE A 408 12.92 7.19 16.33
N ARG A 409 13.05 8.27 17.10
CA ARG A 409 13.29 9.64 16.61
C ARG A 409 14.34 9.72 15.49
N TYR A 410 15.40 8.92 15.55
CA TYR A 410 16.46 8.95 14.54
C TYR A 410 15.99 8.48 13.16
N LEU A 411 15.11 7.47 13.08
CA LEU A 411 14.59 6.96 11.81
C LEU A 411 13.80 8.03 11.05
N TYR A 412 13.01 8.83 11.80
CA TYR A 412 12.23 9.93 11.23
C TYR A 412 13.09 11.18 10.99
N LYS A 413 14.07 11.49 11.85
CA LYS A 413 14.98 12.63 11.67
C LYS A 413 15.81 12.52 10.39
N TYR A 414 16.24 11.31 10.03
CA TYR A 414 17.03 11.05 8.81
C TYR A 414 16.17 10.68 7.59
N ASN A 415 14.84 10.78 7.69
CA ASN A 415 13.91 10.44 6.59
C ASN A 415 14.20 9.06 5.95
N VAL A 416 14.60 8.07 6.76
CA VAL A 416 15.07 6.77 6.28
C VAL A 416 13.99 6.06 5.47
N PHE A 417 12.75 6.10 5.96
CA PHE A 417 11.61 5.45 5.31
C PHE A 417 11.27 6.09 3.96
N GLN A 418 11.38 7.41 3.84
CA GLN A 418 11.09 8.15 2.62
C GLN A 418 12.19 7.93 1.57
N ILE A 419 13.47 7.93 1.97
CA ILE A 419 14.59 7.61 1.09
C ILE A 419 14.43 6.18 0.55
N ALA A 420 14.18 5.22 1.44
CA ALA A 420 13.99 3.82 1.06
C ALA A 420 12.76 3.63 0.15
N PHE A 421 11.69 4.37 0.36
CA PHE A 421 10.49 4.34 -0.49
C PHE A 421 10.83 4.76 -1.93
N VAL A 422 11.50 5.90 -2.10
CA VAL A 422 11.90 6.40 -3.43
C VAL A 422 12.91 5.47 -4.09
N ALA A 423 13.85 4.91 -3.33
CA ALA A 423 14.83 3.95 -3.85
C ALA A 423 14.16 2.67 -4.39
N LEU A 424 13.19 2.11 -3.67
CA LEU A 424 12.44 0.93 -4.12
C LEU A 424 11.53 1.24 -5.31
N ALA A 425 10.92 2.42 -5.35
CA ALA A 425 10.14 2.89 -6.51
C ALA A 425 11.03 3.04 -7.77
N GLY A 426 12.23 3.60 -7.62
CA GLY A 426 13.19 3.71 -8.71
C GLY A 426 13.68 2.35 -9.21
N LEU A 427 14.04 1.45 -8.29
CA LEU A 427 14.48 0.09 -8.61
C LEU A 427 13.42 -0.68 -9.41
N THR A 428 12.16 -0.59 -8.98
CA THR A 428 11.05 -1.28 -9.64
C THR A 428 10.71 -0.68 -10.99
N PHE A 429 10.78 0.65 -11.13
CA PHE A 429 10.64 1.30 -12.43
C PHE A 429 11.71 0.82 -13.42
N VAL A 430 12.98 0.76 -12.99
CA VAL A 430 14.10 0.25 -13.82
C VAL A 430 13.89 -1.22 -14.18
N TYR A 431 13.45 -2.05 -13.24
CA TYR A 431 13.14 -3.46 -13.49
C TYR A 431 12.08 -3.61 -14.59
N TYR A 432 10.99 -2.84 -14.52
CA TYR A 432 9.95 -2.87 -15.54
C TYR A 432 10.41 -2.32 -16.88
N ALA A 433 11.22 -1.26 -16.90
CA ALA A 433 11.80 -0.71 -18.13
C ALA A 433 12.71 -1.73 -18.85
N ALA A 434 13.61 -2.38 -18.10
CA ALA A 434 14.49 -3.41 -18.66
C ALA A 434 13.71 -4.63 -19.20
N PHE A 435 12.68 -5.06 -18.48
CA PHE A 435 11.86 -6.19 -18.90
C PHE A 435 10.92 -5.85 -20.08
N PHE A 436 10.50 -4.58 -20.19
CA PHE A 436 9.72 -4.09 -21.31
C PHE A 436 10.51 -4.14 -22.61
N ASP A 437 11.75 -3.66 -22.62
CA ASP A 437 12.61 -3.69 -23.81
C ASP A 437 12.89 -5.12 -24.30
N PHE A 438 13.21 -6.02 -23.37
CA PHE A 438 13.43 -7.43 -23.70
C PHE A 438 12.18 -8.07 -24.33
N PHE A 439 11.00 -7.74 -23.79
CA PHE A 439 9.75 -8.36 -24.22
C PHE A 439 9.16 -7.73 -25.49
N CYS A 440 9.29 -6.41 -25.69
CA CYS A 440 8.87 -5.75 -26.92
C CYS A 440 9.66 -6.32 -28.12
N ARG A 441 10.97 -6.54 -27.92
CA ARG A 441 11.83 -7.18 -28.90
C ARG A 441 11.43 -8.63 -29.19
N HIS A 442 10.96 -9.37 -28.19
CA HIS A 442 10.47 -10.73 -28.37
C HIS A 442 9.11 -10.79 -29.10
N ILE A 443 8.20 -9.85 -28.83
CA ILE A 443 6.93 -9.74 -29.55
C ILE A 443 7.14 -9.34 -31.01
N GLU A 444 8.09 -8.44 -31.30
CA GLU A 444 8.45 -8.11 -32.68
C GLU A 444 8.96 -9.33 -33.44
N LEU A 445 9.84 -10.14 -32.81
CA LEU A 445 10.31 -11.39 -33.40
C LEU A 445 9.18 -12.40 -33.65
N LEU A 446 8.24 -12.55 -32.71
CA LEU A 446 7.09 -13.44 -32.88
C LEU A 446 6.07 -12.93 -33.91
N ARG A 447 6.01 -11.60 -34.14
CA ARG A 447 5.20 -11.02 -35.22
C ARG A 447 5.85 -11.31 -36.57
N ASP A 448 7.15 -11.11 -36.69
CA ASP A 448 7.93 -11.43 -37.89
C ASP A 448 7.82 -12.92 -38.27
N ASP A 449 7.88 -13.83 -37.28
CA ASP A 449 7.71 -15.26 -37.53
C ASP A 449 6.27 -15.63 -37.92
N LYS A 450 5.25 -14.95 -37.38
CA LYS A 450 3.84 -15.18 -37.78
C LYS A 450 3.54 -14.66 -39.18
N ASP A 451 4.09 -13.50 -39.55
CA ASP A 451 3.90 -12.92 -40.86
C ASP A 451 4.59 -13.79 -41.93
N LYS A 452 5.80 -14.32 -41.64
CA LYS A 452 6.45 -15.34 -42.49
C LYS A 452 5.65 -16.62 -42.62
N LEU A 453 5.07 -17.12 -41.52
CA LEU A 453 4.25 -18.33 -41.57
C LEU A 453 2.98 -18.13 -42.42
N TYR A 454 2.41 -16.92 -42.41
CA TYR A 454 1.26 -16.56 -43.26
C TYR A 454 1.64 -16.47 -44.74
N ASP A 455 2.78 -15.85 -45.06
CA ASP A 455 3.31 -15.80 -46.43
C ASP A 455 3.67 -17.21 -46.95
N ASP A 456 4.19 -18.09 -46.10
CA ASP A 456 4.46 -19.50 -46.43
C ASP A 456 3.16 -20.31 -46.66
N LEU A 457 2.08 -19.99 -45.93
CA LEU A 457 0.77 -20.63 -46.11
C LEU A 457 0.04 -20.13 -47.37
N ASP A 458 0.11 -18.84 -47.67
CA ASP A 458 -0.49 -18.26 -48.89
C ASP A 458 0.27 -18.69 -50.16
N SER A 459 1.59 -18.88 -50.09
CA SER A 459 2.39 -19.39 -51.21
C SER A 459 2.13 -20.88 -51.50
N VAL A 460 1.84 -21.69 -50.48
CA VAL A 460 1.40 -23.10 -50.67
C VAL A 460 -0.02 -23.15 -51.25
N HIS A 461 -0.92 -22.25 -50.84
CA HIS A 461 -2.29 -22.23 -51.38
C HIS A 461 -2.38 -21.71 -52.82
N PHE A 462 -1.49 -20.83 -53.26
CA PHE A 462 -1.39 -20.37 -54.66
C PHE A 462 -0.68 -21.36 -55.59
N ALA A 463 0.13 -22.27 -55.06
CA ALA A 463 0.79 -23.31 -55.87
C ALA A 463 -0.15 -24.46 -56.27
N ASP A 464 -1.26 -24.66 -55.54
CA ASP A 464 -2.24 -25.73 -55.77
C ASP A 464 -3.50 -25.30 -56.55
N LEU A 465 -3.52 -24.05 -57.08
CA LEU A 465 -4.64 -23.48 -57.84
C LEU A 465 -4.21 -23.00 -59.24
N ASP A 466 -3.62 -23.89 -60.04
CA ASP A 466 -3.77 -24.01 -61.51
C ASP A 466 -2.91 -25.20 -62.00
N PRO A 467 -3.39 -26.14 -62.86
CA PRO A 467 -4.43 -25.97 -63.89
C PRO A 467 -5.44 -27.14 -63.97
N TYR A 468 -6.70 -26.92 -63.57
CA TYR A 468 -7.82 -27.77 -64.02
C TYR A 468 -9.13 -26.96 -64.01
N VAL A 469 -9.17 -25.89 -64.80
CA VAL A 469 -10.43 -25.37 -65.35
C VAL A 469 -10.37 -25.63 -66.85
N SER A 470 -11.18 -26.59 -67.27
CA SER A 470 -11.09 -27.33 -68.52
C SER A 470 -11.84 -26.66 -69.67
N GLN A 471 -11.45 -27.05 -70.89
CA GLN A 471 -12.37 -27.29 -71.99
C GLN A 471 -13.54 -28.21 -71.58
#